data_AF-A0A2E9YBI0-F1
#
_entry.id   AF-A0A2E9YBI0-F1
#
_cell.length_a   1.000
_cell.length_b   1.000
_cell.length_c   1.000
_cell.angle_alpha   90.00
_cell.angle_beta   90.00
_cell.angle_gamma   90.00
#
_symmetry.space_group_name_H-M   'P 1'
#
loop_
_entity.id
_entity.type
_entity.pdbx_description
1 polymer ?
#
loop_
_entity_poly.entity_id
_entity_poly.type
_entity_poly.pdbx_seq_one_letter_code
_entity_poly.pdbx_strand_id
1 'polypeptide(L)'
;MKHHFFYPLFLSALFLFGSCDDGKNFSEKFKTGWMSSCKKQASMNMDKDVAAEYCQCSLDIVMERYENDEKAGEAIASMSVNRMQQILVLPCIQ
;
A
#
# COMPACT_ATOMS: atom_id res chain seq x y z
N MET A 1 37.08 18.79 40.16
CA MET A 1 35.64 18.47 40.15
C MET A 1 35.46 17.38 39.08
N LYS A 2 35.17 16.12 39.45
CA LYS A 2 33.82 15.55 39.73
C LYS A 2 33.13 15.20 38.39
N HIS A 3 32.80 13.99 37.95
CA HIS A 3 32.88 12.60 38.44
C HIS A 3 32.88 11.64 37.22
N HIS A 4 33.40 10.42 37.41
CA HIS A 4 33.15 9.23 36.59
C HIS A 4 31.73 8.66 36.83
N PHE A 5 31.11 8.09 35.79
CA PHE A 5 30.00 7.10 35.81
C PHE A 5 30.07 6.40 34.43
N PHE A 6 30.47 5.16 34.20
CA PHE A 6 30.24 3.81 34.79
C PHE A 6 28.81 3.26 34.61
N TYR A 7 28.63 2.51 33.50
CA TYR A 7 27.72 1.36 33.22
C TYR A 7 26.20 1.62 33.02
N PRO A 8 25.41 0.69 32.40
CA PRO A 8 25.72 -0.61 31.76
C PRO A 8 25.18 -0.82 30.32
N LEU A 9 25.61 -1.97 29.75
CA LEU A 9 24.92 -2.83 28.78
C LEU A 9 23.36 -2.73 28.79
N PHE A 10 22.79 -2.34 27.65
CA PHE A 10 21.49 -2.82 27.13
C PHE A 10 21.85 -3.57 25.85
N LEU A 11 21.94 -4.90 25.77
CA LEU A 11 20.92 -5.93 26.00
C LEU A 11 19.54 -5.60 25.43
N SER A 12 19.50 -5.18 24.17
CA SER A 12 18.30 -5.24 23.34
C SER A 12 18.51 -6.28 22.23
N ALA A 13 18.48 -7.54 22.62
CA ALA A 13 18.23 -8.65 21.69
C ALA A 13 16.77 -8.55 21.24
N LEU A 14 16.52 -7.86 20.12
CA LEU A 14 15.22 -7.77 19.48
C LEU A 14 15.39 -7.41 18.00
N PHE A 15 16.05 -8.29 17.26
CA PHE A 15 15.73 -8.45 15.85
C PHE A 15 15.43 -9.94 15.65
N LEU A 16 14.26 -10.33 16.17
CA LEU A 16 13.47 -11.33 15.50
C LEU A 16 13.29 -10.81 14.08
N PHE A 17 14.12 -11.29 13.15
CA PHE A 17 13.76 -11.31 11.74
C PHE A 17 12.59 -12.28 11.60
N GLY A 18 11.43 -11.89 12.14
CA GLY A 18 10.17 -12.36 11.62
C GLY A 18 10.16 -11.85 10.20
N SER A 19 10.37 -12.75 9.25
CA SER A 19 9.97 -12.52 7.88
C SER A 19 8.48 -12.23 7.98
N CYS A 20 8.10 -10.94 7.92
CA CYS A 20 6.71 -10.52 7.85
C CYS A 20 6.21 -10.97 6.48
N ASP A 21 5.87 -12.26 6.38
CA ASP A 21 4.79 -12.65 5.51
C ASP A 21 3.57 -11.96 6.09
N ASP A 22 3.21 -10.83 5.50
CA ASP A 22 2.26 -9.85 6.07
C ASP A 22 0.82 -10.43 6.15
N GLY A 23 0.65 -11.74 5.99
CA GLY A 23 -0.64 -12.43 5.93
C GLY A 23 -1.52 -11.97 4.77
N LYS A 24 -0.96 -11.14 3.87
CA LYS A 24 -1.70 -10.46 2.82
C LYS A 24 -1.93 -11.40 1.65
N ASN A 25 -3.19 -11.77 1.45
CA ASN A 25 -3.59 -12.81 0.51
C ASN A 25 -4.47 -12.22 -0.60
N PHE A 26 -3.88 -11.39 -1.45
CA PHE A 26 -4.57 -10.87 -2.62
C PHE A 26 -4.53 -11.86 -3.78
N SER A 27 -5.69 -12.10 -4.40
CA SER A 27 -5.76 -12.98 -5.55
C SER A 27 -5.22 -12.28 -6.80
N GLU A 28 -4.65 -13.08 -7.72
CA GLU A 28 -4.26 -12.58 -9.04
C GLU A 28 -5.46 -12.04 -9.83
N LYS A 29 -6.67 -12.58 -9.59
CA LYS A 29 -7.91 -12.08 -10.18
C LYS A 29 -8.20 -10.64 -9.73
N PHE A 30 -7.98 -10.33 -8.46
CA PHE A 30 -8.15 -8.98 -7.94
C PHE A 30 -7.15 -8.01 -8.57
N LYS A 31 -5.85 -8.36 -8.54
CA LYS A 31 -4.79 -7.52 -9.11
C LYS A 31 -5.01 -7.23 -10.59
N THR A 32 -5.30 -8.28 -11.37
CA THR A 32 -5.57 -8.15 -12.81
C THR A 32 -6.86 -7.38 -13.09
N GLY A 33 -7.93 -7.61 -12.31
CA GLY A 33 -9.19 -6.89 -12.42
C GLY A 33 -9.04 -5.40 -12.11
N TRP A 34 -8.28 -5.07 -11.06
CA TRP A 34 -7.93 -3.70 -10.68
C TRP A 34 -7.17 -3.01 -11.81
N MET A 35 -6.07 -3.61 -12.25
CA MET A 35 -5.24 -3.06 -13.33
C MET A 35 -6.02 -2.86 -14.63
N SER A 36 -6.86 -3.82 -15.01
CA SER A 36 -7.68 -3.73 -16.22
C SER A 36 -8.68 -2.58 -16.13
N SER A 37 -9.44 -2.51 -15.03
CA SER A 37 -10.49 -1.52 -14.83
C SER A 37 -9.95 -0.11 -14.66
N CYS A 38 -8.86 0.03 -13.91
CA CYS A 38 -8.16 1.29 -13.72
C CYS A 38 -7.59 1.80 -15.04
N LYS A 39 -6.80 0.98 -15.77
CA LYS A 39 -6.16 1.43 -17.02
C LYS A 39 -7.20 1.80 -18.07
N LYS A 40 -8.32 1.07 -18.15
CA LYS A 40 -9.43 1.41 -19.06
C LYS A 40 -9.97 2.81 -18.80
N GLN A 41 -10.07 3.22 -17.54
CA GLN A 41 -10.56 4.55 -17.18
C GLN A 41 -9.48 5.63 -17.29
N ALA A 42 -8.29 5.36 -16.74
CA ALA A 42 -7.18 6.32 -16.72
C ALA A 42 -6.72 6.68 -18.13
N SER A 43 -6.61 5.69 -19.04
CA SER A 43 -6.18 5.91 -20.43
C SER A 43 -7.14 6.78 -21.26
N MET A 44 -8.29 7.19 -20.72
CA MET A 44 -9.16 8.19 -21.36
C MET A 44 -8.61 9.61 -21.23
N ASN A 45 -7.77 9.87 -20.22
CA ASN A 45 -7.28 11.21 -19.89
C ASN A 45 -5.74 11.29 -19.76
N MET A 46 -5.03 10.17 -19.88
CA MET A 46 -3.57 10.13 -19.85
C MET A 46 -3.03 9.07 -20.82
N ASP A 47 -1.73 9.15 -21.13
CA ASP A 47 -1.06 8.18 -21.99
C ASP A 47 -1.10 6.76 -21.39
N LYS A 48 -1.08 5.74 -22.24
CA LYS A 48 -1.24 4.34 -21.82
C LYS A 48 -0.16 3.88 -20.84
N ASP A 49 1.08 4.31 -21.06
CA ASP A 49 2.21 3.93 -20.21
C ASP A 49 2.11 4.65 -18.86
N VAL A 50 1.76 5.95 -18.86
CA VAL A 50 1.47 6.73 -17.66
C VAL A 50 0.27 6.13 -16.88
N ALA A 51 -0.78 5.70 -17.58
CA ALA A 51 -1.93 5.03 -16.98
C ALA A 51 -1.55 3.71 -16.34
N ALA A 52 -0.62 2.95 -16.93
CA ALA A 52 -0.15 1.70 -16.35
C ALA A 52 0.62 1.95 -15.05
N GLU A 53 1.52 2.92 -15.02
CA GLU A 53 2.27 3.32 -13.82
C GLU A 53 1.34 3.84 -12.72
N TYR A 54 0.42 4.76 -13.08
CA TYR A 54 -0.59 5.30 -12.17
C TYR A 54 -1.44 4.18 -11.53
N CYS A 55 -1.91 3.23 -12.33
CA CYS A 55 -2.74 2.14 -11.83
C CYS A 55 -1.96 1.13 -10.98
N GLN A 56 -0.68 0.90 -11.29
CA GLN A 56 0.18 0.05 -10.48
C GLN A 56 0.42 0.70 -9.11
N CYS A 57 0.76 1.98 -9.05
CA CYS A 57 0.88 2.72 -7.79
C CYS A 57 -0.41 2.62 -6.95
N SER A 58 -1.57 2.79 -7.57
CA SER A 58 -2.86 2.70 -6.87
C SER A 58 -3.10 1.30 -6.30
N LEU A 59 -2.77 0.25 -7.08
CA LEU A 59 -2.85 -1.14 -6.61
C LEU A 59 -1.92 -1.41 -5.43
N ASP A 60 -0.69 -0.91 -5.49
CA ASP A 60 0.30 -1.10 -4.43
C ASP A 60 -0.19 -0.48 -3.12
N ILE A 61 -0.81 0.71 -3.15
CA ILE A 61 -1.42 1.34 -1.97
C ILE A 61 -2.57 0.49 -1.40
N VAL A 62 -3.41 -0.09 -2.26
CA VAL A 62 -4.49 -1.00 -1.81
C VAL A 62 -3.90 -2.21 -1.11
N MET A 63 -2.87 -2.82 -1.71
CA MET A 63 -2.22 -4.01 -1.18
C MET A 63 -1.39 -3.72 0.08
N GLU A 64 -0.85 -2.52 0.24
CA GLU A 64 -0.18 -2.10 1.48
C GLU A 64 -1.19 -1.94 2.61
N ARG A 65 -2.37 -1.37 2.30
CA ARG A 65 -3.34 -0.94 3.30
C ARG A 65 -4.26 -2.04 3.80
N TYR A 66 -4.63 -2.99 2.95
CA TYR A 66 -5.63 -4.01 3.28
C TYR A 66 -5.03 -5.40 3.24
N GLU A 67 -5.68 -6.34 3.92
CA GLU A 67 -5.14 -7.69 4.09
C GLU A 67 -5.45 -8.61 2.89
N ASN A 68 -6.58 -8.41 2.22
CA ASN A 68 -7.05 -9.28 1.15
C ASN A 68 -8.13 -8.61 0.29
N ASP A 69 -8.54 -9.30 -0.76
CA ASP A 69 -9.57 -8.87 -1.71
C ASP A 69 -10.87 -8.41 -1.03
N GLU A 70 -11.35 -9.17 -0.03
CA GLU A 70 -12.61 -8.91 0.66
C GLU A 70 -12.53 -7.61 1.46
N LYS A 71 -11.50 -7.47 2.30
CA LYS A 71 -11.31 -6.28 3.14
C LYS A 71 -11.06 -5.03 2.31
N ALA A 72 -10.30 -5.15 1.21
CA ALA A 72 -10.14 -4.06 0.26
C ALA A 72 -11.48 -3.68 -0.38
N GLY A 73 -12.25 -4.66 -0.86
CA GLY A 73 -13.56 -4.44 -1.48
C GLY A 73 -14.55 -3.74 -0.55
N GLU A 74 -14.70 -4.23 0.69
CA GLU A 74 -15.57 -3.65 1.71
C GLU A 74 -15.17 -2.20 2.03
N ALA A 75 -13.88 -1.96 2.26
CA ALA A 75 -13.37 -0.64 2.62
C ALA A 75 -13.54 0.36 1.48
N ILE A 76 -13.27 -0.05 0.24
CA ILE A 76 -13.37 0.80 -0.94
C ILE A 76 -14.85 1.10 -1.27
N ALA A 77 -15.73 0.10 -1.19
CA ALA A 77 -17.16 0.27 -1.45
C ALA A 77 -17.85 1.18 -0.42
N SER A 78 -17.37 1.17 0.83
CA SER A 78 -17.88 2.06 1.89
C SER A 78 -17.21 3.44 1.90
N MET A 79 -16.19 3.66 1.07
CA MET A 79 -15.44 4.91 1.03
C MET A 79 -16.17 5.99 0.23
N SER A 80 -16.21 7.22 0.76
CA SER A 80 -16.65 8.36 -0.04
C SER A 80 -15.68 8.62 -1.19
N VAL A 81 -16.19 9.12 -2.32
CA VAL A 81 -15.37 9.43 -3.50
C VAL A 81 -14.22 10.37 -3.16
N ASN A 82 -14.44 11.39 -2.33
CA ASN A 82 -13.39 12.30 -1.88
C ASN A 82 -12.28 11.57 -1.12
N ARG A 83 -12.65 10.67 -0.21
CA ARG A 83 -11.68 9.90 0.58
C ARG A 83 -10.91 8.92 -0.31
N MET A 84 -11.59 8.30 -1.28
CA MET A 84 -10.96 7.43 -2.28
C MET A 84 -9.94 8.20 -3.10
N GLN A 85 -10.28 9.41 -3.55
CA GLN A 85 -9.33 10.25 -4.30
C GLN A 85 -8.08 10.56 -3.49
N GLN A 86 -8.24 11.00 -2.24
CA GLN A 86 -7.11 11.38 -1.37
C GLN A 86 -6.14 10.23 -1.08
N ILE A 87 -6.63 8.99 -1.11
CA ILE A 87 -5.86 7.83 -0.67
C ILE A 87 -5.35 7.01 -1.85
N LEU A 88 -6.17 6.77 -2.87
CA LEU A 88 -5.89 5.81 -3.93
C LEU A 88 -5.56 6.48 -5.27
N VAL A 89 -5.83 7.78 -5.41
CA VAL A 89 -5.68 8.52 -6.68
C VAL A 89 -4.57 9.55 -6.57
N LEU A 90 -4.74 10.55 -5.70
CA LEU A 90 -3.82 11.70 -5.61
C LEU A 90 -2.36 11.30 -5.34
N PRO A 91 -2.05 10.28 -4.51
CA PRO A 91 -0.66 9.87 -4.30
C PRO A 91 0.04 9.32 -5.54
N CYS A 92 -0.72 8.93 -6.56
CA CYS A 92 -0.22 8.29 -7.77
C CYS A 92 -0.21 9.20 -9.00
N ILE A 93 -0.65 10.46 -8.86
CA ILE A 93 -0.59 11.44 -9.94
C ILE A 93 0.85 11.94 -10.04
N GLN A 94 1.47 11.70 -11.19
CA GLN A 94 2.82 12.14 -11.54
C GLN A 94 2.78 13.48 -12.28
#